data_AF-A0A3N7H3V0-F1
#
_entry.id   AF-A0A3N7H3V0-F1
#
_cell.length_a   1.000
_cell.length_b   1.000
_cell.length_c   1.000
_cell.angle_alpha   90.00
_cell.angle_beta   90.00
_cell.angle_gamma   90.00
#
_symmetry.space_group_name_H-M   'P 1'
#
loop_
_entity.id
_entity.type
_entity.pdbx_description
1 polymer ?
#
loop_
_entity_poly.entity_id
_entity_poly.type
_entity_poly.pdbx_seq_one_letter_code
_entity_poly.pdbx_strand_id
1 'polypeptide(L)'
;RTHDYIMDSADDAVIPTATLAGIEEAFGKIIPNAPFAYQFADAEYAAKFAIEERIGKAATLFAIFAIAISCLGVFGLASFVAEQRTKEIGIRKVVGASVFQLWKLLSTDFLLLVLIACLVASPVAYYALDNWLNQYAYRTSIPWWIFGFAIAGALLLTLIVVSFQTFKAARMNPVDSLRDE
;
A
#
# COMPACT_ATOMS: atom_id res chain seq x y z
N ARG A 1 36.88 -23.64 1.31
CA ARG A 1 35.71 -24.19 0.59
C ARG A 1 35.04 -25.22 1.51
N THR A 2 34.52 -24.74 2.64
CA THR A 2 33.82 -25.54 3.65
C THR A 2 32.39 -25.69 3.19
N HIS A 3 31.95 -26.94 3.02
CA HIS A 3 30.57 -27.25 2.65
C HIS A 3 29.74 -27.20 3.93
N ASP A 4 29.05 -26.09 4.18
CA ASP A 4 27.99 -26.01 5.18
C ASP A 4 26.82 -26.87 4.69
N TYR A 5 26.52 -27.94 5.42
CA TYR A 5 25.32 -28.74 5.22
C TYR A 5 24.22 -28.13 6.10
N ILE A 6 23.33 -27.35 5.48
CA ILE A 6 22.10 -26.87 6.12
C ILE A 6 21.13 -28.05 6.16
N MET A 7 20.87 -28.59 7.35
CA MET A 7 19.75 -29.51 7.58
C MET A 7 18.46 -28.69 7.62
N ASP A 8 17.55 -28.97 6.69
CA ASP A 8 16.18 -28.44 6.67
C ASP A 8 15.38 -29.10 7.79
N SER A 9 15.24 -28.40 8.91
CA SER A 9 14.45 -28.83 10.06
C SER A 9 12.98 -28.58 9.78
N ALA A 10 12.39 -29.45 8.98
CA ALA A 10 10.95 -29.63 9.01
C ALA A 10 10.56 -30.11 10.43
N ASP A 11 10.07 -29.17 11.24
CA ASP A 11 9.33 -29.38 12.49
C ASP A 11 10.20 -29.53 13.77
N ASP A 12 10.61 -28.38 14.32
CA ASP A 12 11.28 -28.20 15.63
C ASP A 12 10.57 -28.86 16.83
N ALA A 13 9.34 -29.32 16.67
CA ALA A 13 8.60 -30.00 17.74
C ALA A 13 8.91 -31.51 17.87
N VAL A 14 9.61 -32.13 16.90
CA VAL A 14 9.63 -33.60 16.76
C VAL A 14 11.03 -34.22 16.64
N ILE A 15 12.14 -33.47 16.72
CA ILE A 15 13.48 -34.11 16.77
C ILE A 15 13.89 -34.34 18.24
N PRO A 16 13.67 -35.54 18.83
CA PRO A 16 14.19 -35.82 20.15
C PRO A 16 15.72 -35.73 20.13
N THR A 17 16.31 -35.24 21.22
CA THR A 17 17.77 -35.17 21.44
C THR A 17 18.50 -36.50 21.15
N ALA A 18 17.77 -37.62 21.20
CA ALA A 18 18.23 -38.95 20.81
C ALA A 18 18.62 -39.07 19.31
N THR A 19 17.93 -38.36 18.40
CA THR A 19 18.23 -38.37 16.95
C THR A 19 19.49 -37.59 16.62
N LEU A 20 19.75 -36.51 17.35
CA LEU A 20 20.99 -35.73 17.22
C LEU A 20 22.23 -36.54 17.64
N ALA A 21 22.13 -37.30 18.74
CA ALA A 21 23.19 -38.19 19.20
C ALA A 21 23.51 -39.31 18.20
N GLY A 22 22.48 -39.87 17.53
CA GLY A 22 22.68 -40.88 16.47
C GLY A 22 23.33 -40.33 15.20
N ILE A 23 23.03 -39.06 14.85
CA ILE A 23 23.65 -38.37 13.71
C ILE A 23 25.11 -38.02 14.04
N GLU A 24 25.41 -37.58 15.27
CA GLU A 24 26.76 -37.29 15.73
C GLU A 24 27.65 -38.55 15.73
N GLU A 25 27.14 -39.69 16.20
CA GLU A 25 27.88 -40.96 16.20
C GLU A 25 28.17 -41.47 14.78
N ALA A 26 27.21 -41.34 13.86
CA ALA A 26 27.39 -41.70 12.46
C ALA A 26 28.40 -40.76 11.75
N PHE A 27 28.36 -39.46 12.07
CA PHE A 27 29.26 -38.46 11.51
C PHE A 27 30.71 -38.66 11.98
N GLY A 28 30.91 -38.97 13.28
CA GLY A 28 32.23 -39.26 13.85
C GLY A 28 32.89 -40.53 13.30
N LYS A 29 32.12 -41.52 12.85
CA LYS A 29 32.65 -42.73 12.18
C LYS A 29 33.16 -42.45 10.77
N ILE A 30 32.65 -41.42 10.11
CA ILE A 30 32.98 -41.09 8.70
C ILE A 30 34.05 -40.01 8.63
N ILE A 31 34.08 -39.05 9.57
CA ILE A 31 35.02 -37.92 9.56
C ILE A 31 35.58 -37.65 10.98
N PRO A 32 36.67 -38.31 11.39
CA PRO A 32 37.16 -38.26 12.78
C PRO A 32 37.85 -36.94 13.21
N ASN A 33 38.12 -36.01 12.28
CA ASN A 33 38.90 -34.78 12.55
C ASN A 33 38.14 -33.46 12.28
N ALA A 34 36.82 -33.49 12.15
CA ALA A 34 36.00 -32.28 11.96
C ALA A 34 35.01 -32.13 13.14
N PRO A 35 34.96 -30.96 13.81
CA PRO A 35 33.96 -30.73 14.85
C PRO A 35 32.57 -30.72 14.23
N PHE A 36 31.65 -31.50 14.79
CA PHE A 36 30.24 -31.50 14.40
C PHE A 36 29.60 -30.20 14.90
N ALA A 37 29.60 -29.18 14.04
CA ALA A 37 28.90 -27.92 14.28
C ALA A 37 27.53 -28.01 13.59
N TYR A 38 26.46 -28.07 14.39
CA TYR A 38 25.10 -27.90 13.88
C TYR A 38 24.63 -26.48 14.21
N GLN A 39 24.03 -25.80 13.25
CA GLN A 39 23.24 -24.59 13.49
C GLN A 39 21.82 -24.90 12.99
N PHE A 40 20.83 -24.78 13.87
CA PHE A 40 19.44 -24.92 13.46
C PHE A 40 19.10 -23.79 12.49
N ALA A 41 18.72 -24.18 11.27
CA ALA A 41 18.15 -23.29 10.29
C ALA A 41 17.01 -22.46 10.92
N ASP A 42 16.18 -23.08 11.75
CA ASP A 42 14.99 -22.46 12.35
C ASP A 42 15.27 -21.26 13.25
N ALA A 43 16.34 -21.30 14.06
CA ALA A 43 16.69 -20.17 14.92
C ALA A 43 17.18 -18.96 14.11
N GLU A 44 17.89 -19.18 12.99
CA GLU A 44 18.36 -18.13 12.10
C GLU A 44 17.23 -17.60 11.20
N TYR A 45 16.38 -18.49 10.67
CA TYR A 45 15.19 -18.12 9.91
C TYR A 45 14.19 -17.36 10.78
N ALA A 46 13.89 -17.79 12.00
CA ALA A 46 13.00 -17.07 12.92
C ALA A 46 13.48 -15.65 13.24
N ALA A 47 14.78 -15.46 13.41
CA ALA A 47 15.38 -14.14 13.62
C ALA A 47 15.27 -13.25 12.36
N LYS A 48 15.49 -13.80 11.16
CA LYS A 48 15.33 -13.08 9.89
C LYS A 48 13.87 -12.71 9.61
N PHE A 49 12.93 -13.64 9.81
CA PHE A 49 11.50 -13.39 9.65
C PHE A 49 10.97 -12.34 10.64
N ALA A 50 11.46 -12.32 11.90
CA ALA A 50 11.04 -11.34 12.89
C ALA A 50 11.44 -9.90 12.51
N ILE A 51 12.58 -9.72 11.83
CA ILE A 51 13.02 -8.41 11.33
C ILE A 51 12.20 -8.01 10.10
N GLU A 52 12.01 -8.92 9.14
CA GLU A 52 11.21 -8.67 7.95
C GLU A 52 9.75 -8.34 8.28
N GLU A 53 9.15 -9.04 9.25
CA GLU A 53 7.78 -8.79 9.70
C GLU A 53 7.65 -7.40 10.35
N ARG A 54 8.64 -6.96 11.13
CA ARG A 54 8.65 -5.61 11.74
C ARG A 54 8.73 -4.52 10.68
N ILE A 55 9.59 -4.70 9.67
CA ILE A 55 9.74 -3.75 8.56
C ILE A 55 8.43 -3.70 7.75
N GLY A 56 7.83 -4.86 7.46
CA GLY A 56 6.53 -4.94 6.77
C GLY A 56 5.40 -4.26 7.54
N LYS A 57 5.32 -4.48 8.86
CA LYS A 57 4.34 -3.82 9.73
C LYS A 57 4.52 -2.30 9.77
N ALA A 58 5.76 -1.82 9.90
CA ALA A 58 6.06 -0.38 9.86
C ALA A 58 5.70 0.23 8.50
N ALA A 59 6.07 -0.42 7.40
CA ALA A 59 5.73 0.03 6.04
C ALA A 59 4.21 0.10 5.83
N THR A 60 3.46 -0.89 6.34
CA THR A 60 1.99 -0.90 6.26
C THR A 60 1.39 0.28 7.04
N LEU A 61 1.89 0.57 8.24
CA LEU A 61 1.44 1.71 9.02
C LEU A 61 1.70 3.04 8.30
N PHE A 62 2.90 3.21 7.73
CA PHE A 62 3.23 4.40 6.93
C PHE A 62 2.35 4.51 5.68
N ALA A 63 2.05 3.41 5.01
CA ALA A 63 1.13 3.40 3.88
C ALA A 63 -0.28 3.88 4.27
N ILE A 64 -0.79 3.41 5.42
CA ILE A 64 -2.09 3.86 5.95
C ILE A 64 -2.07 5.36 6.23
N PHE A 65 -1.01 5.88 6.89
CA PHE A 65 -0.90 7.32 7.14
C PHE A 65 -0.75 8.14 5.85
N ALA A 66 0.02 7.66 4.88
CA ALA A 66 0.17 8.32 3.59
C ALA A 66 -1.17 8.43 2.86
N ILE A 67 -1.98 7.35 2.87
CA ILE A 67 -3.33 7.36 2.32
C ILE A 67 -4.21 8.36 3.07
N ALA A 68 -4.19 8.37 4.41
CA ALA A 68 -4.99 9.30 5.20
C ALA A 68 -4.64 10.77 4.90
N ILE A 69 -3.35 11.11 4.82
CA ILE A 69 -2.89 12.47 4.48
C ILE A 69 -3.27 12.83 3.04
N SER A 70 -3.14 11.90 2.10
CA SER A 70 -3.56 12.10 0.72
C SER A 70 -5.07 12.39 0.62
N CYS A 71 -5.89 11.66 1.38
CA CYS A 71 -7.33 11.91 1.47
C CYS A 71 -7.64 13.31 1.99
N LEU A 72 -6.93 13.78 3.02
CA LEU A 72 -7.07 15.15 3.53
C LEU A 72 -6.68 16.20 2.48
N GLY A 73 -5.63 15.94 1.70
CA GLY A 73 -5.22 16.82 0.60
C GLY A 73 -6.27 16.93 -0.51
N VAL A 74 -6.81 15.80 -0.97
CA VAL A 74 -7.89 15.76 -1.97
C VAL A 74 -9.16 16.41 -1.41
N PHE A 75 -9.49 16.17 -0.14
CA PHE A 75 -10.62 16.81 0.54
C PHE A 75 -10.46 18.33 0.63
N GLY A 76 -9.25 18.81 0.94
CA GLY A 76 -8.92 20.24 0.98
C GLY A 76 -9.06 20.89 -0.40
N LEU A 77 -8.49 20.26 -1.44
CA LEU A 77 -8.65 20.72 -2.83
C LEU A 77 -10.12 20.73 -3.26
N ALA A 78 -10.87 19.66 -2.95
CA ALA A 78 -12.30 19.57 -3.24
C ALA A 78 -13.12 20.63 -2.52
N SER A 79 -12.80 20.94 -1.27
CA SER A 79 -13.46 21.99 -0.50
C SER A 79 -13.18 23.38 -1.08
N PHE A 80 -11.91 23.66 -1.43
CA PHE A 80 -11.54 24.92 -2.07
C PHE A 80 -12.20 25.10 -3.45
N VAL A 81 -12.22 24.05 -4.28
CA VAL A 81 -12.90 24.09 -5.59
C VAL A 81 -14.41 24.26 -5.42
N ALA A 82 -15.01 23.60 -4.43
CA ALA A 82 -16.43 23.78 -4.12
C ALA A 82 -16.74 25.22 -3.72
N GLU A 83 -15.91 25.85 -2.88
CA GLU A 83 -16.06 27.25 -2.45
C GLU A 83 -15.78 28.27 -3.57
N GLN A 84 -14.86 27.97 -4.48
CA GLN A 84 -14.61 28.84 -5.63
C GLN A 84 -15.75 28.75 -6.66
N ARG A 85 -16.41 27.58 -6.75
CA ARG A 85 -17.54 27.35 -7.66
C ARG A 85 -18.92 27.55 -7.02
N THR A 86 -19.05 27.75 -5.70
CA THR A 86 -20.36 28.02 -5.05
C THR A 86 -21.05 29.24 -5.65
N LYS A 87 -20.30 30.25 -6.10
CA LYS A 87 -20.86 31.42 -6.81
C LYS A 87 -21.50 31.06 -8.16
N GLU A 88 -20.83 30.23 -8.97
CA GLU A 88 -21.37 29.75 -10.26
C GLU A 88 -22.53 28.75 -10.07
N ILE A 89 -22.40 27.89 -9.06
CA ILE A 89 -23.40 26.90 -8.66
C ILE A 89 -24.66 27.59 -8.15
N GLY A 90 -24.52 28.63 -7.32
CA GLY A 90 -25.61 29.45 -6.81
C GLY A 90 -26.42 30.05 -7.94
N ILE A 91 -25.76 30.72 -8.90
CA ILE A 91 -26.41 31.28 -10.09
C ILE A 91 -27.14 30.20 -10.90
N ARG A 92 -26.49 29.05 -11.19
CA ARG A 92 -27.12 27.95 -11.93
C ARG A 92 -28.31 27.33 -11.19
N LYS A 93 -28.29 27.29 -9.85
CA LYS A 93 -29.39 26.76 -9.02
C LYS A 93 -30.61 27.68 -9.07
N VAL A 94 -30.43 29.01 -9.09
CA VAL A 94 -31.54 29.98 -9.29
C VAL A 94 -32.12 29.89 -10.70
N VAL A 95 -31.31 29.51 -11.70
CA VAL A 95 -31.75 29.27 -13.08
C VAL A 95 -32.35 27.85 -13.28
N GLY A 96 -32.43 27.02 -12.24
CA GLY A 96 -33.09 25.71 -12.28
C GLY A 96 -32.21 24.51 -12.63
N ALA A 97 -30.88 24.63 -12.55
CA ALA A 97 -29.97 23.52 -12.81
C ALA A 97 -30.09 22.40 -11.75
N SER A 98 -30.10 21.14 -12.20
CA SER A 98 -30.22 19.97 -11.33
C SER A 98 -28.92 19.67 -10.55
N VAL A 99 -29.08 19.13 -9.34
CA VAL A 99 -27.97 18.67 -8.47
C VAL A 99 -27.09 17.62 -9.17
N PHE A 100 -27.69 16.81 -10.05
CA PHE A 100 -26.99 15.78 -10.84
C PHE A 100 -26.00 16.37 -11.84
N GLN A 101 -26.35 17.50 -12.46
CA GLN A 101 -25.49 18.18 -13.44
C GLN A 101 -24.26 18.79 -12.76
N LEU A 102 -24.44 19.26 -11.53
CA LEU A 102 -23.37 19.73 -10.66
C LEU A 102 -22.42 18.59 -10.25
N TRP A 103 -22.98 17.47 -9.81
CA TRP A 103 -22.22 16.27 -9.44
C TRP A 103 -21.40 15.73 -10.61
N LYS A 104 -21.98 15.71 -11.81
CA LYS A 104 -21.27 15.27 -13.01
C LYS A 104 -20.10 16.19 -13.35
N LEU A 105 -20.29 17.51 -13.29
CA LEU A 105 -19.23 18.47 -13.58
C LEU A 105 -18.07 18.31 -12.59
N LEU A 106 -18.37 18.33 -11.28
CA LEU A 106 -17.36 18.26 -10.23
C LEU A 106 -16.64 16.90 -10.22
N SER A 107 -17.38 15.80 -10.37
CA SER A 107 -16.79 14.46 -10.40
C SER A 107 -15.89 14.26 -11.62
N THR A 108 -16.27 14.77 -12.80
CA THR A 108 -15.47 14.60 -14.02
C THR A 108 -14.17 15.38 -13.92
N ASP A 109 -14.19 16.62 -13.43
CA ASP A 109 -12.99 17.45 -13.27
C ASP A 109 -11.97 16.79 -12.31
N PHE A 110 -12.45 16.25 -11.18
CA PHE A 110 -11.61 15.55 -10.21
C PHE A 110 -11.09 14.20 -10.72
N LEU A 111 -11.94 13.41 -11.40
CA LEU A 111 -11.53 12.13 -11.97
C LEU A 111 -10.45 12.32 -13.05
N LEU A 112 -10.55 13.37 -13.87
CA LEU A 112 -9.55 13.68 -14.89
C LEU A 112 -8.20 14.04 -14.24
N LEU A 113 -8.21 14.89 -13.20
CA LEU A 113 -7.01 15.22 -12.42
C LEU A 113 -6.34 13.97 -11.83
N VAL A 114 -7.12 13.08 -11.21
CA VAL A 114 -6.60 11.84 -10.61
C VAL A 114 -6.08 10.89 -11.68
N LEU A 115 -6.74 10.78 -12.82
CA LEU A 115 -6.31 9.93 -13.92
C LEU A 115 -4.97 10.39 -14.50
N ILE A 116 -4.77 11.70 -14.68
CA ILE A 116 -3.48 12.27 -15.10
C ILE A 116 -2.41 11.97 -14.04
N ALA A 117 -2.72 12.18 -12.76
CA ALA A 117 -1.78 11.89 -11.67
C ALA A 117 -1.37 10.41 -11.66
N CYS A 118 -2.32 9.49 -11.82
CA CYS A 118 -2.07 8.05 -11.92
C CYS A 118 -1.21 7.68 -13.14
N LEU A 119 -1.45 8.30 -14.30
CA LEU A 119 -0.66 8.09 -15.51
C LEU A 119 0.81 8.47 -15.33
N VAL A 120 1.07 9.55 -14.59
CA VAL A 120 2.45 9.99 -14.29
C VAL A 120 3.05 9.18 -13.14
N ALA A 121 2.26 8.84 -12.12
CA ALA A 121 2.73 8.09 -10.96
C ALA A 121 3.10 6.63 -11.30
N SER A 122 2.35 5.97 -12.21
CA SER A 122 2.59 4.57 -12.57
C SER A 122 4.01 4.30 -13.11
N PRO A 123 4.54 5.03 -14.12
CA PRO A 123 5.90 4.81 -14.60
C PRO A 123 6.94 5.17 -13.54
N VAL A 124 6.75 6.27 -12.80
CA VAL A 124 7.67 6.68 -11.73
C VAL A 124 7.76 5.60 -10.64
N ALA A 125 6.62 5.06 -10.22
CA ALA A 125 6.56 3.98 -9.24
C ALA A 125 7.21 2.69 -9.78
N TYR A 126 6.99 2.35 -11.05
CA TYR A 126 7.65 1.21 -11.68
C TYR A 126 9.18 1.34 -11.66
N TYR A 127 9.72 2.49 -12.09
CA TYR A 127 11.17 2.72 -12.07
C TYR A 127 11.76 2.71 -10.65
N ALA A 128 11.06 3.30 -9.68
CA ALA A 128 11.51 3.30 -8.30
C ALA A 128 11.54 1.89 -7.70
N LEU A 129 10.50 1.09 -7.95
CA LEU A 129 10.42 -0.29 -7.48
C LEU A 129 11.42 -1.21 -8.17
N ASP A 130 11.59 -1.08 -9.49
CA ASP A 130 12.58 -1.85 -10.26
C ASP A 130 14.01 -1.58 -9.75
N ASN A 131 14.38 -0.30 -9.58
CA ASN A 131 15.68 0.08 -9.05
C ASN A 131 15.91 -0.42 -7.60
N TRP A 132 14.85 -0.46 -6.79
CA TRP A 132 14.92 -1.02 -5.44
C TRP A 132 15.06 -2.54 -5.46
N LEU A 133 14.29 -3.26 -6.29
CA LEU A 133 14.36 -4.71 -6.41
C LEU A 133 15.70 -5.19 -6.99
N ASN A 134 16.35 -4.41 -7.84
CA ASN A 134 17.66 -4.74 -8.40
C ASN A 134 18.78 -4.81 -7.33
N GLN A 135 18.55 -4.31 -6.12
CA GLN A 135 19.49 -4.44 -5.00
C GLN A 135 19.40 -5.80 -4.28
N TYR A 136 18.41 -6.63 -4.60
CA TYR A 136 18.19 -7.94 -3.98
C TYR A 136 18.57 -9.08 -4.95
N ALA A 137 19.29 -10.08 -4.44
CA ALA A 137 19.73 -11.24 -5.23
C ALA A 137 18.56 -12.15 -5.67
N TYR A 138 17.47 -12.17 -4.90
CA TYR A 138 16.22 -12.86 -5.22
C TYR A 138 15.15 -11.81 -5.51
N ARG A 139 14.70 -11.70 -6.77
CA ARG A 139 13.80 -10.64 -7.24
C ARG A 139 12.46 -11.22 -7.67
N THR A 140 11.38 -10.63 -7.17
CA THR A 140 10.00 -10.97 -7.56
C THR A 140 9.60 -10.11 -8.75
N SER A 141 9.06 -10.71 -9.82
CA SER A 141 8.53 -9.91 -10.93
C SER A 141 7.33 -9.09 -10.45
N ILE A 142 7.36 -7.76 -10.64
CA ILE A 142 6.24 -6.88 -10.27
C ILE A 142 5.14 -7.06 -11.31
N PRO A 143 3.99 -7.63 -10.92
CA PRO A 143 2.96 -7.90 -11.90
C PRO A 143 2.13 -6.64 -12.17
N TRP A 144 1.85 -6.37 -13.45
CA TRP A 144 1.21 -5.11 -13.86
C TRP A 144 -0.19 -4.92 -13.25
N TRP A 145 -0.89 -5.99 -12.89
CA TRP A 145 -2.24 -5.90 -12.28
C TRP A 145 -2.25 -5.04 -11.00
N ILE A 146 -1.16 -4.98 -10.23
CA ILE A 146 -1.08 -4.17 -9.00
C ILE A 146 -1.28 -2.68 -9.29
N PHE A 147 -0.73 -2.16 -10.40
CA PHE A 147 -0.98 -0.78 -10.82
C PHE A 147 -2.45 -0.59 -11.20
N GLY A 148 -3.06 -1.58 -11.85
CA GLY A 148 -4.49 -1.57 -12.17
C GLY A 148 -5.37 -1.43 -10.91
N PHE A 149 -5.12 -2.23 -9.87
CA PHE A 149 -5.85 -2.13 -8.61
C PHE A 149 -5.57 -0.82 -7.86
N ALA A 150 -4.33 -0.33 -7.88
CA ALA A 150 -3.98 0.95 -7.26
C ALA A 150 -4.73 2.13 -7.92
N ILE A 151 -4.76 2.16 -9.26
CA ILE A 151 -5.49 3.18 -10.03
C ILE A 151 -6.99 3.05 -9.78
N ALA A 152 -7.54 1.84 -9.85
CA ALA A 152 -8.95 1.60 -9.58
C ALA A 152 -9.34 2.03 -8.15
N GLY A 153 -8.52 1.70 -7.16
CA GLY A 153 -8.71 2.11 -5.77
C GLY A 153 -8.67 3.63 -5.59
N ALA A 154 -7.70 4.32 -6.21
CA ALA A 154 -7.58 5.77 -6.16
C ALA A 154 -8.78 6.49 -6.80
N LEU A 155 -9.28 5.97 -7.94
CA LEU A 155 -10.46 6.50 -8.60
C LEU A 155 -11.72 6.28 -7.75
N LEU A 156 -11.89 5.08 -7.19
CA LEU A 156 -13.04 4.73 -6.34
C LEU A 156 -13.06 5.62 -5.09
N LEU A 157 -11.91 5.78 -4.43
CA LEU A 157 -11.76 6.64 -3.26
C LEU A 157 -12.08 8.10 -3.58
N THR A 158 -11.57 8.61 -4.70
CA THR A 158 -11.87 9.98 -5.17
C THR A 158 -13.36 10.16 -5.41
N LEU A 159 -13.99 9.19 -6.08
CA LEU A 159 -15.41 9.23 -6.37
C LEU A 159 -16.26 9.24 -5.09
N ILE A 160 -15.87 8.48 -4.07
CA ILE A 160 -16.52 8.52 -2.74
C ILE A 160 -16.39 9.90 -2.11
N VAL A 161 -15.18 10.47 -2.04
CA VAL A 161 -14.91 11.77 -1.40
C VAL A 161 -15.66 12.90 -2.10
N VAL A 162 -15.58 12.98 -3.43
CA VAL A 162 -16.24 14.04 -4.22
C VAL A 162 -17.76 13.89 -4.18
N SER A 163 -18.28 12.66 -4.20
CA SER A 163 -19.71 12.42 -4.07
C SER A 163 -20.23 12.91 -2.72
N PHE A 164 -19.52 12.60 -1.63
CA PHE A 164 -19.88 13.06 -0.30
C PHE A 164 -19.88 14.59 -0.21
N GLN A 165 -18.84 15.25 -0.74
CA GLN A 165 -18.73 16.70 -0.74
C GLN A 165 -19.82 17.38 -1.56
N THR A 166 -20.13 16.83 -2.75
CA THR A 166 -21.19 17.38 -3.62
C THR A 166 -22.56 17.24 -2.96
N PHE A 167 -22.84 16.11 -2.33
CA PHE A 167 -24.11 15.89 -1.65
C PHE A 167 -24.28 16.85 -0.46
N LYS A 168 -23.18 17.05 0.30
CA LYS A 168 -23.12 18.03 1.38
C LYS A 168 -23.35 19.45 0.86
N ALA A 169 -22.66 19.85 -0.20
CA ALA A 169 -22.80 21.17 -0.83
C ALA A 169 -24.20 21.39 -1.42
N ALA A 170 -24.82 20.37 -1.99
CA ALA A 170 -26.17 20.45 -2.54
C ALA A 170 -27.25 20.65 -1.46
N ARG A 171 -27.04 20.07 -0.26
CA ARG A 171 -27.91 20.18 0.91
C ARG A 171 -27.71 21.46 1.72
N MET A 172 -26.59 22.16 1.55
CA MET A 172 -26.44 23.50 2.14
C MET A 172 -27.48 24.43 1.51
N ASN A 173 -28.34 24.99 2.37
CA ASN A 173 -29.40 25.89 1.94
C ASN A 173 -28.77 27.17 1.40
N PRO A 174 -29.12 27.60 0.18
CA PRO A 174 -28.52 28.77 -0.46
C PRO A 174 -28.83 30.09 0.28
N VAL A 175 -29.72 30.05 1.27
CA VAL A 175 -30.12 31.21 2.09
C VAL A 175 -29.03 31.61 3.10
N ASP A 176 -28.20 30.68 3.59
CA ASP A 176 -27.10 31.04 4.50
C ASP A 176 -25.90 31.64 3.76
N SER A 177 -25.66 31.23 2.51
CA SER A 177 -24.59 31.81 1.65
C SER A 177 -24.81 33.29 1.29
N LEU A 178 -26.02 33.82 1.47
CA LEU A 178 -26.38 35.21 1.22
C LEU A 178 -26.47 36.06 2.50
N ARG A 179 -26.32 35.44 3.68
CA ARG A 179 -26.41 36.13 4.98
C ARG A 179 -25.04 36.34 5.63
N ASP A 180 -24.00 35.70 5.11
CA ASP A 180 -22.60 35.88 5.54
C ASP A 180 -21.87 36.99 4.75
N GLU A 181 -22.62 37.85 4.04
CA GLU A 181 -22.17 39.18 3.59
C GLU A 181 -22.97 40.24 4.35
#